data_AF-A0A1V9VC66-F1
#
_entry.id   AF-A0A1V9VC66-F1
#
_cell.length_a   1.000
_cell.length_b   1.000
_cell.length_c   1.000
_cell.angle_alpha   90.00
_cell.angle_beta   90.00
_cell.angle_gamma   90.00
#
_symmetry.space_group_name_H-M   'P 1'
#
loop_
_entity.id
_entity.type
_entity.pdbx_description
1 polymer ?
#
loop_
_entity_poly.entity_id
_entity_poly.type
_entity_poly.pdbx_seq_one_letter_code
_entity_poly.pdbx_strand_id
1 'polypeptide(L)'
;MTKTNPKVQTLIDAIPYFKKFYGKTIVIKYGGSAQTSDDLKEKFAQDIVLLTLLGIKPIVVHGGGARITELLTKLEIPSHFVDGYRVTCKESMRVVEMVLSGEI
;
A
#
# COMPACT_ATOMS: atom_id res chain seq x y z
N MET A 1 25.95 -12.34 -33.95
CA MET A 1 25.01 -12.57 -32.83
C MET A 1 24.43 -11.23 -32.42
N THR A 2 23.15 -10.98 -32.72
CA THR A 2 22.46 -9.75 -32.33
C THR A 2 22.35 -9.67 -30.81
N LYS A 3 22.88 -8.61 -30.19
CA LYS A 3 22.73 -8.37 -28.75
C LYS A 3 21.24 -8.36 -28.40
N THR A 4 20.81 -9.26 -27.51
CA THR A 4 19.44 -9.33 -27.02
C THR A 4 19.04 -7.97 -26.44
N ASN A 5 17.83 -7.49 -26.77
CA ASN A 5 17.32 -6.23 -26.23
C ASN A 5 17.36 -6.27 -24.69
N PRO A 6 17.96 -5.28 -24.00
CA PRO A 6 18.09 -5.30 -22.55
C PRO A 6 16.77 -5.52 -21.81
N LYS A 7 15.66 -4.96 -22.31
CA LYS A 7 14.32 -5.15 -21.71
C LYS A 7 13.85 -6.61 -21.79
N VAL A 8 14.15 -7.28 -22.90
CA VAL A 8 13.83 -8.70 -23.09
C VAL A 8 14.66 -9.55 -22.14
N GLN A 9 15.96 -9.24 -22.00
CA GLN A 9 16.82 -9.96 -21.06
C GLN A 9 16.31 -9.84 -19.62
N THR A 10 15.96 -8.62 -19.18
CA THR A 10 15.39 -8.39 -17.83
C THR A 10 14.11 -9.22 -17.59
N LEU A 11 13.23 -9.33 -18.59
CA LEU A 11 12.02 -10.16 -18.46
C LEU A 11 12.34 -11.65 -18.36
N ILE A 12 13.28 -12.14 -19.18
CA ILE A 12 13.73 -13.55 -19.12
C ILE A 12 14.30 -13.87 -17.74
N ASP A 13 15.13 -12.97 -17.19
CA ASP A 13 15.75 -13.14 -15.87
C ASP A 13 14.71 -13.11 -14.73
N ALA A 14 13.54 -12.49 -14.96
CA ALA A 14 12.43 -12.45 -14.00
C ALA A 14 11.52 -13.70 -14.00
N ILE A 15 11.51 -14.50 -15.08
CA ILE A 15 10.66 -15.69 -15.23
C ILE A 15 10.75 -16.67 -14.04
N PRO A 16 11.94 -16.99 -13.49
CA PRO A 16 12.04 -17.89 -12.34
C PRO A 16 11.26 -17.39 -11.12
N TYR A 17 11.20 -16.09 -10.90
CA TYR A 17 10.43 -15.49 -9.80
C TYR A 17 8.92 -15.61 -10.05
N PHE A 18 8.46 -15.35 -11.27
CA PHE A 18 7.04 -15.51 -11.62
C PHE A 18 6.58 -16.95 -11.39
N LYS A 19 7.35 -17.94 -11.84
CA LYS A 19 7.05 -19.36 -11.58
C LYS A 19 7.01 -19.70 -10.09
N LYS A 20 7.96 -19.17 -9.31
CA LYS A 20 8.04 -19.41 -7.86
C LYS A 20 6.80 -18.92 -7.11
N PHE A 21 6.24 -17.78 -7.52
CA PHE A 21 5.12 -17.14 -6.83
C PHE A 21 3.75 -17.37 -7.50
N TYR A 22 3.71 -18.04 -8.66
CA TYR A 22 2.47 -18.37 -9.34
C TYR A 22 1.49 -19.11 -8.40
N GLY A 23 0.25 -18.62 -8.34
CA GLY A 23 -0.81 -19.15 -7.50
C GLY A 23 -0.65 -18.88 -6.00
N LYS A 24 0.46 -18.26 -5.56
CA LYS A 24 0.73 -17.95 -4.15
C LYS A 24 0.04 -16.66 -3.73
N THR A 25 -0.33 -16.61 -2.46
CA THR A 25 -0.82 -15.39 -1.80
C THR A 25 0.36 -14.57 -1.30
N ILE A 26 0.36 -13.27 -1.58
CA ILE A 26 1.36 -12.32 -1.07
C ILE A 26 0.64 -11.18 -0.36
N VAL A 27 0.96 -10.99 0.92
CA VAL A 27 0.42 -9.86 1.71
C VAL A 27 1.36 -8.67 1.55
N ILE A 28 0.79 -7.54 1.14
CA ILE A 28 1.52 -6.31 0.83
C ILE A 28 1.01 -5.21 1.75
N LYS A 29 1.87 -4.71 2.63
CA LYS A 29 1.56 -3.54 3.44
C LYS A 29 1.74 -2.29 2.58
N TYR A 30 0.63 -1.60 2.29
CA TYR A 30 0.60 -0.32 1.60
C TYR A 30 0.50 0.83 2.60
N GLY A 31 1.38 1.84 2.48
CA GLY A 31 1.30 3.00 3.36
C GLY A 31 2.53 3.89 3.36
N GLY A 32 2.44 5.01 4.08
CA GLY A 32 3.52 6.01 4.15
C GLY A 32 3.53 6.92 2.93
N SER A 33 4.71 7.30 2.44
CA SER A 33 4.87 8.19 1.29
C SER A 33 4.20 7.68 0.01
N ALA A 34 4.05 6.35 -0.13
CA ALA A 34 3.34 5.73 -1.25
C ALA A 34 1.84 6.06 -1.29
N GLN A 35 1.24 6.53 -0.18
CA GLN A 35 -0.15 6.99 -0.10
C GLN A 35 -0.32 8.49 -0.29
N THR A 36 0.76 9.27 -0.35
CA THR A 36 0.66 10.75 -0.42
C THR A 36 1.01 11.29 -1.81
N SER A 37 1.65 10.49 -2.67
CA SER A 37 1.99 10.87 -4.04
C SER A 37 1.08 10.16 -5.02
N ASP A 38 0.34 10.92 -5.83
CA ASP A 38 -0.59 10.36 -6.82
C ASP A 38 0.12 9.47 -7.85
N ASP A 39 1.34 9.83 -8.27
CA ASP A 39 2.18 9.00 -9.16
C ASP A 39 2.52 7.65 -8.52
N LEU A 40 2.85 7.64 -7.22
CA LEU A 40 3.13 6.39 -6.50
C LEU A 40 1.87 5.56 -6.26
N LYS A 41 0.70 6.19 -6.04
CA LYS A 41 -0.58 5.48 -5.94
C LYS A 41 -0.90 4.75 -7.24
N GLU A 42 -0.78 5.45 -8.36
CA GLU A 42 -1.04 4.91 -9.70
C GLU A 42 -0.10 3.74 -10.02
N LYS A 43 1.21 3.92 -9.79
CA LYS A 43 2.20 2.85 -10.01
C LYS A 43 1.96 1.64 -9.10
N PHE A 44 1.61 1.86 -7.84
CA PHE A 44 1.29 0.75 -6.93
C PHE A 44 0.07 -0.03 -7.43
N ALA A 45 -0.98 0.65 -7.90
CA ALA A 45 -2.14 0.00 -8.49
C ALA A 45 -1.75 -0.82 -9.74
N GLN A 46 -0.90 -0.28 -10.61
CA GLN A 46 -0.38 -0.99 -11.79
C GLN A 46 0.43 -2.25 -11.39
N ASP A 47 1.24 -2.17 -10.35
CA ASP A 47 1.99 -3.33 -9.82
C ASP A 47 1.06 -4.42 -9.30
N ILE A 48 0.00 -4.07 -8.56
CA ILE A 48 -1.01 -5.03 -8.07
C ILE A 48 -1.72 -5.72 -9.25
N VAL A 49 -2.07 -4.97 -10.29
CA VAL A 49 -2.65 -5.53 -11.52
C VAL A 49 -1.65 -6.47 -12.20
N LEU A 50 -0.39 -6.08 -12.34
CA LEU A 50 0.65 -6.93 -12.93
C LEU A 50 0.82 -8.25 -12.17
N LEU A 51 0.90 -8.21 -10.83
CA LEU A 51 0.99 -9.41 -10.00
C LEU A 51 -0.22 -10.34 -10.24
N THR A 52 -1.41 -9.77 -10.33
CA THR A 52 -2.65 -10.51 -10.61
C THR A 52 -2.61 -11.17 -11.99
N LEU A 53 -2.17 -10.45 -13.02
CA LEU A 53 -2.00 -10.97 -14.40
C LEU A 53 -0.96 -12.09 -14.47
N LEU A 54 0.06 -12.05 -13.61
CA LEU A 54 1.07 -13.11 -13.47
C LEU A 54 0.57 -14.32 -12.65
N GLY A 55 -0.69 -14.33 -12.22
CA GLY A 55 -1.30 -15.42 -11.45
C GLY A 55 -0.96 -15.42 -9.96
N ILE A 56 -0.34 -14.35 -9.45
CA ILE A 56 -0.09 -14.13 -8.02
C ILE A 56 -1.39 -13.58 -7.40
N LYS A 57 -1.64 -13.89 -6.12
CA LYS A 57 -2.84 -13.45 -5.39
C LYS A 57 -2.45 -12.38 -4.36
N PRO A 58 -2.33 -11.09 -4.74
CA PRO A 58 -1.97 -10.04 -3.80
C PRO A 58 -3.11 -9.77 -2.82
N ILE A 59 -2.77 -9.58 -1.54
CA ILE A 59 -3.66 -9.06 -0.50
C ILE A 59 -3.04 -7.76 0.00
N VAL A 60 -3.73 -6.64 -0.21
CA VAL A 60 -3.24 -5.32 0.23
C VAL A 60 -3.76 -5.03 1.64
N VAL A 61 -2.85 -4.67 2.54
CA VAL A 61 -3.18 -4.17 3.89
C VAL A 61 -2.70 -2.73 3.96
N HIS A 62 -3.60 -1.77 4.14
CA HIS A 62 -3.24 -0.36 4.13
C HIS A 62 -3.27 0.29 5.53
N GLY A 63 -2.63 1.45 5.66
CA GLY A 63 -2.76 2.34 6.82
C GLY A 63 -3.36 3.68 6.42
N GLY A 64 -3.39 4.65 7.35
CA GLY A 64 -3.92 5.99 7.07
C GLY A 64 -3.50 7.05 8.07
N GLY A 65 -2.40 6.83 8.83
CA GLY A 65 -2.05 7.64 9.99
C GLY A 65 -1.92 9.15 9.73
N ALA A 66 -1.40 9.54 8.56
CA ALA A 66 -1.31 10.93 8.16
C ALA A 66 -2.69 11.57 7.97
N ARG A 67 -3.59 10.90 7.24
CA ARG A 67 -4.97 11.35 7.00
C ARG A 67 -5.81 11.36 8.28
N ILE A 68 -5.63 10.37 9.15
CA ILE A 68 -6.26 10.34 10.48
C ILE A 68 -5.84 11.57 11.28
N THR A 69 -4.55 11.89 11.31
CA THR A 69 -4.04 13.07 12.04
C THR A 69 -4.58 14.37 11.47
N GLU A 70 -4.65 14.46 10.14
CA GLU A 70 -5.20 15.62 9.45
C GLU A 70 -6.68 15.84 9.82
N LEU A 71 -7.50 14.79 9.76
CA LEU A 71 -8.93 14.91 10.05
C LEU A 71 -9.20 15.15 11.54
N LEU A 72 -8.45 14.51 12.45
CA LEU A 72 -8.55 14.80 13.89
C LEU A 72 -8.23 16.27 14.18
N THR A 73 -7.18 16.82 13.54
CA THR A 73 -6.83 18.24 13.66
C THR A 73 -7.94 19.15 13.14
N LYS A 74 -8.50 18.83 11.96
CA LYS A 74 -9.62 19.61 11.36
C LYS A 74 -10.88 19.61 12.21
N LEU A 75 -11.12 18.53 12.96
CA LEU A 75 -12.27 18.38 13.86
C LEU A 75 -11.95 18.85 15.30
N GLU A 76 -10.76 19.41 15.53
CA GLU A 76 -10.30 19.88 16.83
C GLU A 76 -10.33 18.79 17.93
N ILE A 77 -10.18 17.52 17.54
CA ILE A 77 -10.12 16.39 18.47
C ILE A 77 -8.66 16.19 18.90
N PRO A 78 -8.33 16.38 20.20
CA PRO A 78 -6.96 16.32 20.66
C PRO A 78 -6.38 14.90 20.53
N SER A 79 -5.14 14.83 20.06
CA SER A 79 -4.39 13.58 19.97
C SER A 79 -3.39 13.49 21.11
N HIS A 80 -3.52 12.47 21.93
CA HIS A 80 -2.57 12.17 23.01
C HIS A 80 -1.74 10.93 22.65
N PHE A 81 -0.48 10.94 23.05
CA PHE A 81 0.43 9.82 22.84
C PHE A 81 1.06 9.39 24.18
N VAL A 82 1.15 8.09 24.39
CA VAL A 82 1.84 7.46 25.52
C VAL A 82 2.78 6.42 24.93
N ASP A 83 4.07 6.51 25.25
CA ASP A 83 5.12 5.61 24.75
C ASP A 83 5.15 5.46 23.21
N GLY A 84 4.82 6.54 22.49
CA GLY A 84 4.76 6.54 21.02
C GLY A 84 3.46 5.97 20.43
N TYR A 85 2.52 5.51 21.25
CA TYR A 85 1.21 5.03 20.82
C TYR A 85 0.15 6.11 20.99
N ARG A 86 -0.69 6.30 19.96
CA ARG A 86 -1.83 7.20 20.06
C ARG A 86 -2.88 6.59 20.99
N VAL A 87 -3.27 7.32 22.03
CA VAL A 87 -4.42 6.99 22.84
C VAL A 87 -5.67 7.18 21.98
N THR A 88 -6.39 6.08 21.70
CA THR A 88 -7.57 6.11 20.83
C THR A 88 -8.83 6.07 21.70
N CYS A 89 -9.39 7.24 22.01
CA CYS A 89 -10.67 7.39 22.68
C CYS A 89 -11.85 7.13 21.70
N LYS A 90 -13.08 7.06 22.22
CA LYS A 90 -14.30 6.81 21.42
C LYS A 90 -14.46 7.77 20.24
N GLU A 91 -14.18 9.06 20.43
CA GLU A 91 -14.28 10.08 19.39
C GLU A 91 -13.21 9.87 18.32
N SER A 92 -11.95 9.69 18.73
CA SER A 92 -10.87 9.43 17.79
C SER A 92 -11.03 8.12 17.02
N MET A 93 -11.63 7.08 17.63
CA MET A 93 -11.89 5.80 16.97
C MET A 93 -12.86 5.96 15.79
N ARG A 94 -13.92 6.78 15.94
CA ARG A 94 -14.85 7.06 14.85
C ARG A 94 -14.13 7.69 13.66
N VAL A 95 -13.22 8.63 13.93
CA VAL A 95 -12.42 9.26 12.88
C VAL A 95 -11.46 8.27 12.22
N VAL A 96 -10.81 7.42 13.01
CA VAL A 96 -9.95 6.35 12.50
C VAL A 96 -10.74 5.44 11.54
N GLU A 97 -11.91 4.96 11.94
CA GLU A 97 -12.74 4.07 11.13
C GLU A 97 -13.22 4.74 9.83
N MET A 98 -13.68 5.99 9.91
CA MET A 98 -14.11 6.78 8.75
C MET A 98 -12.97 6.93 7.74
N VAL A 99 -11.79 7.34 8.19
CA VAL A 99 -10.64 7.55 7.30
C VAL A 99 -10.20 6.22 6.69
N LEU A 100 -10.03 5.18 7.53
CA LEU A 100 -9.52 3.91 7.06
C LEU A 100 -10.47 3.20 6.08
N SER A 101 -11.78 3.38 6.22
CA SER A 101 -12.76 2.65 5.40
C SER A 101 -13.28 3.46 4.21
N GLY A 102 -13.19 4.80 4.25
CA GLY A 102 -13.89 5.68 3.32
C GLY A 102 -13.04 6.63 2.49
N GLU A 103 -11.77 6.88 2.82
CA GLU A 103 -11.01 8.01 2.26
C GLU A 103 -9.54 7.71 1.87
N ILE A 104 -9.18 6.44 1.63
CA ILE A 104 -7.79 6.02 1.34
C ILE A 104 -7.47 5.89 -0.15
#